data_AF-G8Y146-F1
#
_entry.id   AF-G8Y146-F1
#
_cell.length_a   1.000
_cell.length_b   1.000
_cell.length_c   1.000
_cell.angle_alpha   90.00
_cell.angle_beta   90.00
_cell.angle_gamma   90.00
#
_symmetry.space_group_name_H-M   'P 1'
#
loop_
_entity.id
_entity.type
_entity.pdbx_description
1 polymer ?
#
loop_
_entity_poly.entity_id
_entity_poly.type
_entity_poly.pdbx_seq_one_letter_code
_entity_poly.pdbx_strand_id
1 'polypeptide(L)'
;MKGALSNTSSQANKFVRSFLKNDKWNIISPIEKSIASTKIESNSYIEAKKPVSKINISNAEDFINYKINNKRFNNYKFPCLPENVHDMKGVDQAVYKYVHRQSLLRNIPTLTSNKFFILKFIPATHHVSLFRKSYFSFMFSNKGGYALNDPELSRSLSAYCGRYKKHSFFRERLFPLDKSVVRSIYRKNTRKAMFYALRENIRTENDLRNAAGIYYFRFLAVPKLEEDYLKLSNYINDALKKVLDPKSTFYSDLRRIVMSQNKSNNIAWLERNVKRTNYIGNPRFIRYFPKLPFLRSKQS
;
A
#
# COMPACT_ATOMS: atom_id res chain seq x y z
N MET A 1 58.35 14.94 -4.17
CA MET A 1 57.13 15.07 -4.98
C MET A 1 55.93 14.63 -4.15
N LYS A 2 55.23 15.57 -3.52
CA LYS A 2 54.00 15.34 -2.75
C LYS A 2 52.89 16.15 -3.42
N GLY A 3 51.86 15.49 -3.91
CA GLY A 3 50.65 16.17 -4.40
C GLY A 3 49.91 15.36 -5.45
N ALA A 4 48.82 14.70 -5.04
CA ALA A 4 47.61 14.44 -5.85
C ALA A 4 46.64 13.49 -5.13
N LEU A 5 46.33 13.71 -3.85
CA LEU A 5 45.31 12.93 -3.13
C LEU A 5 44.49 13.86 -2.21
N SER A 6 43.65 14.73 -2.78
CA SER A 6 42.64 15.43 -1.95
C SER A 6 41.42 16.02 -2.67
N ASN A 7 41.33 16.03 -4.01
CA ASN A 7 40.28 16.82 -4.69
C ASN A 7 39.00 16.06 -5.11
N THR A 8 38.95 14.73 -5.05
CA THR A 8 37.78 13.96 -5.54
C THR A 8 36.61 13.93 -4.55
N SER A 9 36.87 13.93 -3.24
CA SER A 9 35.82 13.91 -2.21
C SER A 9 35.10 15.27 -2.08
N SER A 10 35.81 16.37 -2.33
CA SER A 10 35.27 17.73 -2.30
C SER A 10 34.33 18.00 -3.49
N GLN A 11 34.68 17.52 -4.68
CA GLN A 11 33.82 17.65 -5.87
C GLN A 11 32.57 16.76 -5.79
N ALA A 12 32.68 15.52 -5.30
CA ALA A 12 31.53 14.65 -5.09
C ALA A 12 30.55 15.24 -4.05
N ASN A 13 31.09 15.82 -2.95
CA ASN A 13 30.27 16.51 -1.95
C ASN A 13 29.65 17.81 -2.47
N LYS A 14 30.35 18.57 -3.33
CA LYS A 14 29.78 19.75 -4.00
C LYS A 14 28.69 19.36 -5.01
N PHE A 15 28.86 18.25 -5.73
CA PHE A 15 27.85 17.74 -6.65
C PHE A 15 26.61 17.23 -5.91
N VAL A 16 26.77 16.47 -4.82
CA VAL A 16 25.62 16.03 -4.00
C VAL A 16 24.93 17.24 -3.35
N ARG A 17 25.68 18.24 -2.88
CA ARG A 17 25.10 19.47 -2.32
C ARG A 17 24.46 20.38 -3.36
N SER A 18 24.96 20.44 -4.59
CA SER A 18 24.31 21.17 -5.69
C SER A 18 23.08 20.43 -6.21
N PHE A 19 23.13 19.09 -6.24
CA PHE A 19 22.00 18.22 -6.60
C PHE A 19 20.86 18.32 -5.58
N LEU A 20 21.18 18.43 -4.28
CA LEU A 20 20.21 18.64 -3.20
C LEU A 20 19.75 20.10 -3.07
N LYS A 21 20.54 21.09 -3.50
CA LYS A 21 20.14 22.51 -3.50
C LYS A 21 19.22 22.87 -4.68
N ASN A 22 19.25 22.10 -5.77
CA ASN A 22 18.30 22.23 -6.88
C ASN A 22 16.94 21.57 -6.57
N ASP A 23 16.46 21.70 -5.33
CA ASP A 23 15.15 21.25 -4.84
C ASP A 23 13.97 22.08 -5.39
N LYS A 24 14.14 22.69 -6.57
CA LYS A 24 13.03 23.02 -7.46
C LYS A 24 12.87 21.93 -8.51
N TRP A 25 12.83 20.67 -8.06
CA TRP A 25 11.99 19.71 -8.75
C TRP A 25 10.56 20.21 -8.55
N ASN A 26 10.10 21.02 -9.49
CA ASN A 26 8.68 21.19 -9.79
C ASN A 26 8.12 19.83 -10.27
N ILE A 27 8.25 18.79 -9.45
CA ILE A 27 7.30 17.70 -9.41
C ILE A 27 6.12 18.32 -8.66
N ILE A 28 5.43 19.25 -9.34
CA ILE A 28 3.98 19.32 -9.17
C ILE A 28 3.58 17.87 -9.36
N SER A 29 3.09 17.22 -8.30
CA SER A 29 2.75 15.82 -8.48
C SER A 29 1.73 15.79 -9.62
N PRO A 30 1.92 15.02 -10.69
CA PRO A 30 1.00 15.06 -11.83
C PRO A 30 -0.46 14.80 -11.40
N ILE A 31 -0.58 14.05 -10.30
CA ILE A 31 -1.79 13.83 -9.51
C ILE A 31 -2.42 15.14 -9.00
N GLU A 32 -1.67 16.16 -8.59
CA GLU A 32 -2.21 17.45 -8.15
C GLU A 32 -2.82 18.27 -9.30
N LYS A 33 -2.32 18.17 -10.54
CA LYS A 33 -2.91 18.88 -11.69
C LYS A 33 -4.16 18.19 -12.23
N SER A 34 -4.19 16.86 -12.25
CA SER A 34 -5.37 16.12 -12.72
C SER A 34 -6.50 16.01 -11.70
N ILE A 35 -6.21 16.22 -10.41
CA ILE A 35 -7.19 16.11 -9.31
C ILE A 35 -7.71 17.49 -8.85
N ALA A 36 -7.09 18.59 -9.33
CA ALA A 36 -7.54 19.95 -9.05
C ALA A 36 -8.95 20.29 -9.58
N SER A 37 -9.58 19.42 -10.39
CA SER A 37 -10.95 19.62 -10.88
C SER A 37 -12.03 19.03 -9.99
N THR A 38 -11.71 18.14 -9.05
CA THR A 38 -12.70 17.63 -8.09
C THR A 38 -12.74 18.55 -6.87
N LYS A 39 -13.76 19.43 -6.79
CA LYS A 39 -14.15 20.07 -5.53
C LYS A 39 -14.44 18.94 -4.53
N ILE A 40 -13.53 18.75 -3.57
CA ILE A 40 -13.68 17.75 -2.51
C ILE A 40 -14.67 18.35 -1.51
N GLU A 41 -15.93 17.95 -1.61
CA GLU A 41 -16.91 18.24 -0.57
C GLU A 41 -16.48 17.52 0.72
N SER A 42 -16.50 18.25 1.83
CA SER A 42 -16.25 17.72 3.16
C SER A 42 -17.38 16.74 3.52
N ASN A 43 -17.19 15.45 3.23
CA ASN A 43 -18.17 14.42 3.61
C ASN A 43 -18.22 14.30 5.14
N SER A 44 -19.17 14.99 5.75
CA SER A 44 -19.55 14.93 7.17
C SER A 44 -20.42 13.71 7.52
N TYR A 45 -20.61 12.75 6.60
CA TYR A 45 -21.79 11.86 6.67
C TYR A 45 -21.59 10.44 7.20
N ILE A 46 -20.42 10.03 7.71
CA ILE A 46 -20.29 8.66 8.24
C ILE A 46 -19.47 8.64 9.53
N GLU A 47 -20.04 9.20 10.60
CA GLU A 47 -19.67 8.82 11.96
C GLU A 47 -20.51 7.60 12.38
N ALA A 48 -19.92 6.41 12.31
CA ALA A 48 -20.58 5.22 12.86
C ALA A 48 -20.77 5.38 14.37
N LYS A 49 -22.02 5.26 14.85
CA LYS A 49 -22.36 5.33 16.29
C LYS A 49 -21.53 4.28 17.06
N LYS A 50 -21.01 4.67 18.24
CA LYS A 50 -20.29 3.75 19.13
C LYS A 50 -21.19 2.57 19.51
N PRO A 51 -20.80 1.30 19.29
CA PRO A 51 -21.59 0.18 19.74
C PRO A 51 -21.42 -0.07 21.24
N VAL A 52 -22.50 -0.52 21.87
CA VAL A 52 -22.63 -0.87 23.30
C VAL A 52 -22.12 -2.30 23.56
N SER A 53 -21.84 -2.61 24.82
CA SER A 53 -20.96 -3.68 25.33
C SER A 53 -21.53 -5.10 25.34
N LYS A 54 -20.57 -6.05 25.28
CA LYS A 54 -20.58 -7.52 25.50
C LYS A 54 -21.32 -8.38 24.45
N ILE A 55 -20.56 -9.17 23.69
CA ILE A 55 -21.09 -10.22 22.80
C ILE A 55 -20.19 -11.47 22.83
N ASN A 56 -20.84 -12.64 22.88
CA ASN A 56 -20.25 -13.96 22.73
C ASN A 56 -19.77 -14.14 21.27
N ILE A 57 -18.49 -14.44 21.04
CA ILE A 57 -17.90 -14.39 19.68
C ILE A 57 -18.28 -15.65 18.90
N SER A 58 -19.24 -15.55 17.98
CA SER A 58 -19.66 -16.68 17.13
C SER A 58 -19.27 -16.51 15.65
N ASN A 59 -19.06 -15.27 15.20
CA ASN A 59 -18.77 -14.96 13.81
C ASN A 59 -17.75 -13.80 13.66
N ALA A 60 -17.38 -13.49 12.42
CA ALA A 60 -16.38 -12.47 12.11
C ALA A 60 -16.81 -11.03 12.48
N GLU A 61 -18.12 -10.74 12.44
CA GLU A 61 -18.68 -9.44 12.84
C GLU A 61 -18.62 -9.27 14.37
N ASP A 62 -18.94 -10.32 15.13
CA ASP A 62 -18.82 -10.35 16.59
C ASP A 62 -17.37 -10.14 17.04
N PHE A 63 -16.42 -10.74 16.32
CA PHE A 63 -14.99 -10.55 16.60
C PHE A 63 -14.52 -9.12 16.30
N ILE A 64 -15.03 -8.49 15.23
CA ILE A 64 -14.76 -7.09 14.89
C ILE A 64 -15.34 -6.18 15.99
N ASN A 65 -16.58 -6.42 16.42
CA ASN A 65 -17.23 -5.67 17.50
C ASN A 65 -16.51 -5.82 18.84
N TYR A 66 -16.09 -7.05 19.19
CA TYR A 66 -15.27 -7.31 20.38
C TYR A 66 -13.95 -6.53 20.35
N LYS A 67 -13.28 -6.45 19.19
CA LYS A 67 -12.06 -5.67 19.04
C LYS A 67 -12.27 -4.17 19.17
N ILE A 68 -13.36 -3.64 18.60
CA ILE A 68 -13.70 -2.21 18.72
C ILE A 68 -13.97 -1.85 20.19
N ASN A 69 -14.57 -2.76 20.95
CA ASN A 69 -14.99 -2.54 22.33
C ASN A 69 -13.90 -2.81 23.38
N ASN A 70 -12.85 -3.57 23.07
CA ASN A 70 -11.79 -3.86 24.02
C ASN A 70 -10.68 -2.81 23.99
N LYS A 71 -10.43 -2.15 25.14
CA LYS A 71 -9.37 -1.13 25.31
C LYS A 71 -7.95 -1.63 24.95
N ARG A 72 -7.71 -2.95 24.93
CA ARG A 72 -6.45 -3.57 24.50
C ARG A 72 -6.23 -3.53 22.98
N PHE A 73 -7.26 -3.27 22.17
CA PHE A 73 -7.21 -3.21 20.70
C PHE A 73 -7.47 -1.79 20.15
N ASN A 74 -7.38 -0.75 21.00
CA ASN A 74 -7.64 0.69 20.75
C ASN A 74 -6.93 1.35 19.53
N ASN A 75 -6.25 0.60 18.67
CA ASN A 75 -5.66 1.11 17.43
C ASN A 75 -6.59 0.98 16.21
N TYR A 76 -7.74 0.30 16.36
CA TYR A 76 -8.78 0.35 15.34
C TYR A 76 -9.38 1.75 15.35
N LYS A 77 -9.09 2.56 14.32
CA LYS A 77 -9.98 3.67 14.00
C LYS A 77 -11.36 3.07 13.71
N PHE A 78 -12.40 3.71 14.24
CA PHE A 78 -13.79 3.39 13.94
C PHE A 78 -14.00 3.21 12.42
N PRO A 79 -15.00 2.43 11.98
CA PRO A 79 -15.34 2.34 10.57
C PRO A 79 -15.67 3.74 10.07
N CYS A 80 -14.69 4.38 9.44
CA CYS A 80 -14.79 5.71 8.89
C CYS A 80 -13.94 5.79 7.63
N LEU A 81 -14.34 6.72 6.76
CA LEU A 81 -13.58 7.08 5.58
C LEU A 81 -12.31 7.83 6.01
N PRO A 82 -11.13 7.58 5.41
CA PRO A 82 -9.93 8.31 5.76
C PRO A 82 -10.11 9.80 5.45
N GLU A 83 -9.72 10.68 6.38
CA GLU A 83 -9.65 12.14 6.18
C GLU A 83 -8.43 12.52 5.37
N ASN A 84 -7.31 11.86 5.65
CA ASN A 84 -6.03 12.11 4.99
C ASN A 84 -5.47 10.83 4.40
N VAL A 85 -4.64 10.97 3.36
CA VAL A 85 -3.90 9.84 2.74
C VAL A 85 -3.07 9.08 3.78
N HIS A 86 -2.58 9.78 4.82
CA HIS A 86 -1.78 9.22 5.90
C HIS A 86 -2.57 8.35 6.90
N ASP A 87 -3.90 8.46 6.91
CA ASP A 87 -4.76 7.62 7.75
C ASP A 87 -4.80 6.17 7.28
N MET A 88 -4.55 5.95 6.00
CA MET A 88 -4.46 4.61 5.43
C MET A 88 -3.05 4.04 5.63
N LYS A 89 -2.97 3.10 6.56
CA LYS A 89 -1.73 2.43 6.99
C LYS A 89 -1.61 1.05 6.33
N GLY A 90 -0.46 0.43 6.54
CA GLY A 90 -0.23 -0.95 6.10
C GLY A 90 -0.57 -1.97 7.18
N VAL A 91 -0.27 -3.23 6.92
CA VAL A 91 -0.24 -4.29 7.93
C VAL A 91 1.14 -4.44 8.56
N ASP A 92 1.24 -5.25 9.61
CA ASP A 92 2.52 -5.59 10.22
C ASP A 92 3.37 -6.54 9.36
N GLN A 93 4.70 -6.52 9.52
CA GLN A 93 5.60 -7.39 8.75
C GLN A 93 5.34 -8.89 9.00
N ALA A 94 4.87 -9.28 10.19
CA ALA A 94 4.50 -10.67 10.47
C ALA A 94 3.36 -11.15 9.57
N VAL A 95 2.43 -10.26 9.21
CA VAL A 95 1.33 -10.56 8.27
C VAL A 95 1.87 -10.89 6.89
N TYR A 96 2.85 -10.12 6.39
CA TYR A 96 3.49 -10.44 5.10
C TYR A 96 4.11 -11.84 5.13
N LYS A 97 4.84 -12.19 6.20
CA LYS A 97 5.48 -13.50 6.33
C LYS A 97 4.44 -14.63 6.32
N TYR A 98 3.36 -14.48 7.09
CA TYR A 98 2.30 -15.48 7.18
C TYR A 98 1.60 -15.69 5.84
N VAL A 99 1.16 -14.60 5.21
CA VAL A 99 0.44 -14.64 3.94
C VAL A 99 1.26 -15.30 2.84
N HIS A 100 2.58 -15.04 2.82
CA HIS A 100 3.49 -15.70 1.87
C HIS A 100 3.75 -17.18 2.20
N ARG A 101 3.97 -17.53 3.47
CA ARG A 101 4.21 -18.93 3.88
C ARG A 101 3.01 -19.82 3.61
N GLN A 102 1.82 -19.32 3.91
CA GLN A 102 0.56 -20.04 3.75
C GLN A 102 0.01 -19.98 2.32
N SER A 103 0.71 -19.31 1.40
CA SER A 103 0.28 -19.14 0.00
C SER A 103 -1.16 -18.61 -0.15
N LEU A 104 -1.67 -17.85 0.83
CA LEU A 104 -3.08 -17.42 0.89
C LEU A 104 -3.48 -16.59 -0.34
N LEU A 105 -2.55 -15.76 -0.80
CA LEU A 105 -2.74 -14.92 -1.98
C LEU A 105 -2.89 -15.70 -3.27
N ARG A 106 -2.45 -16.96 -3.34
CA ARG A 106 -2.58 -17.77 -4.57
C ARG A 106 -4.05 -18.01 -4.90
N ASN A 107 -4.84 -18.34 -3.89
CA ASN A 107 -6.24 -18.73 -4.05
C ASN A 107 -7.18 -17.51 -4.09
N ILE A 108 -6.78 -16.37 -3.50
CA ILE A 108 -7.59 -15.15 -3.53
C ILE A 108 -7.72 -14.64 -4.99
N PRO A 109 -8.95 -14.34 -5.47
CA PRO A 109 -9.17 -13.88 -6.84
C PRO A 109 -8.48 -12.52 -7.07
N THR A 110 -8.05 -12.31 -8.31
CA THR A 110 -7.44 -11.05 -8.72
C THR A 110 -8.54 -10.02 -8.98
N LEU A 111 -8.45 -8.86 -8.34
CA LEU A 111 -9.43 -7.79 -8.52
C LEU A 111 -9.21 -7.08 -9.86
N THR A 112 -7.97 -6.67 -10.11
CA THR A 112 -7.51 -6.15 -11.40
C THR A 112 -6.06 -6.55 -11.67
N SER A 113 -5.72 -6.73 -12.94
CA SER A 113 -4.37 -7.00 -13.41
C SER A 113 -4.12 -6.14 -14.63
N ASN A 114 -3.11 -5.27 -14.54
CA ASN A 114 -2.73 -4.36 -15.61
C ASN A 114 -1.21 -4.31 -15.77
N LYS A 115 -0.72 -3.45 -16.67
CA LYS A 115 0.72 -3.27 -16.92
C LYS A 115 1.51 -2.89 -15.67
N PHE A 116 0.92 -2.12 -14.76
CA PHE A 116 1.61 -1.53 -13.62
C PHE A 116 1.57 -2.39 -12.36
N PHE A 117 0.44 -3.07 -12.11
CA PHE A 117 0.25 -3.87 -10.91
C PHE A 117 -0.82 -4.95 -11.06
N ILE A 118 -0.76 -5.91 -10.14
CA ILE A 118 -1.83 -6.84 -9.82
C ILE A 118 -2.38 -6.44 -8.46
N LEU A 119 -3.70 -6.23 -8.39
CA LEU A 119 -4.41 -5.90 -7.16
C LEU A 119 -5.26 -7.08 -6.72
N LYS A 120 -5.12 -7.46 -5.46
CA LYS A 120 -6.00 -8.41 -4.77
C LYS A 120 -6.61 -7.74 -3.56
N PHE A 121 -7.84 -8.10 -3.24
CA PHE A 121 -8.56 -7.59 -2.07
C PHE A 121 -8.78 -8.72 -1.07
N ILE A 122 -8.46 -8.44 0.19
CA ILE A 122 -8.71 -9.32 1.33
C ILE A 122 -9.76 -8.60 2.20
N PRO A 123 -10.99 -9.10 2.30
CA PRO A 123 -12.07 -8.37 2.96
C PRO A 123 -11.85 -8.32 4.48
N ALA A 124 -12.54 -7.39 5.14
CA ALA A 124 -12.47 -7.19 6.57
C ALA A 124 -12.81 -8.43 7.40
N THR A 125 -13.62 -9.34 6.84
CA THR A 125 -14.08 -10.61 7.42
C THR A 125 -13.03 -11.72 7.40
N HIS A 126 -11.92 -11.54 6.67
CA HIS A 126 -10.84 -12.51 6.63
C HIS A 126 -9.94 -12.43 7.87
N HIS A 127 -9.48 -13.56 8.39
CA HIS A 127 -8.67 -13.63 9.61
C HIS A 127 -7.36 -12.82 9.57
N VAL A 128 -6.73 -12.66 8.41
CA VAL A 128 -5.55 -11.80 8.27
C VAL A 128 -5.89 -10.32 8.44
N SER A 129 -7.09 -9.92 8.02
CA SER A 129 -7.57 -8.54 8.13
C SER A 129 -7.80 -8.11 9.56
N LEU A 130 -7.72 -9.03 10.52
CA LEU A 130 -7.74 -8.76 11.96
C LEU A 130 -6.49 -8.01 12.46
N PHE A 131 -5.41 -8.03 11.68
CA PHE A 131 -4.12 -7.43 11.99
C PHE A 131 -3.84 -6.16 11.18
N ARG A 132 -4.91 -5.58 10.60
CA ARG A 132 -4.88 -4.31 9.87
C ARG A 132 -4.65 -3.12 10.80
N LYS A 133 -3.89 -2.12 10.36
CA LYS A 133 -3.57 -0.91 11.18
C LYS A 133 -4.47 0.29 10.83
N SER A 134 -5.32 0.13 9.83
CA SER A 134 -6.34 1.08 9.39
C SER A 134 -7.48 0.30 8.75
N TYR A 135 -8.66 0.93 8.68
CA TYR A 135 -9.86 0.32 8.14
C TYR A 135 -9.69 -0.13 6.67
N PHE A 136 -9.06 0.75 5.88
CA PHE A 136 -8.48 0.42 4.57
C PHE A 136 -6.98 0.28 4.73
N SER A 137 -6.45 -0.93 4.60
CA SER A 137 -5.03 -1.23 4.80
C SER A 137 -4.34 -1.65 3.52
N PHE A 138 -3.03 -1.45 3.46
CA PHE A 138 -2.23 -1.82 2.28
C PHE A 138 -1.19 -2.89 2.55
N MET A 139 -1.02 -3.76 1.56
CA MET A 139 0.15 -4.61 1.40
C MET A 139 0.83 -4.31 0.07
N PHE A 140 2.15 -4.15 0.08
CA PHE A 140 2.92 -3.89 -1.13
C PHE A 140 3.97 -4.97 -1.34
N SER A 141 3.93 -5.63 -2.49
CA SER A 141 4.99 -6.49 -2.98
C SER A 141 5.65 -5.84 -4.17
N ASN A 142 6.97 -5.68 -4.08
CA ASN A 142 7.79 -5.30 -5.23
C ASN A 142 8.45 -6.54 -5.86
N LYS A 143 8.07 -7.75 -5.42
CA LYS A 143 8.65 -8.99 -5.93
C LYS A 143 7.89 -9.43 -7.18
N GLY A 144 8.63 -9.55 -8.28
CA GLY A 144 8.09 -9.87 -9.60
C GLY A 144 8.03 -8.65 -10.51
N GLY A 145 7.59 -8.88 -11.75
CA GLY A 145 7.72 -7.90 -12.82
C GLY A 145 8.95 -8.20 -13.69
N TYR A 146 9.20 -7.29 -14.63
CA TYR A 146 10.27 -7.39 -15.60
C TYR A 146 11.45 -6.50 -15.17
N ALA A 147 12.67 -6.85 -15.58
CA ALA A 147 13.84 -6.01 -15.30
C ALA A 147 13.71 -4.65 -15.97
N LEU A 148 12.96 -4.58 -17.07
CA LEU A 148 12.62 -3.35 -17.74
C LEU A 148 11.10 -3.16 -17.75
N ASN A 149 10.65 -1.92 -17.91
CA ASN A 149 9.21 -1.64 -18.10
C ASN A 149 8.66 -2.26 -19.41
N ASP A 150 9.54 -2.67 -20.31
CA ASP A 150 9.22 -3.43 -21.51
C ASP A 150 9.44 -4.94 -21.25
N PRO A 151 8.36 -5.74 -21.17
CA PRO A 151 8.42 -7.17 -20.97
C PRO A 151 9.21 -7.92 -22.03
N GLU A 152 9.07 -7.52 -23.30
CA GLU A 152 9.64 -8.22 -24.43
C GLU A 152 11.15 -8.00 -24.46
N LEU A 153 11.57 -6.73 -24.36
CA LEU A 153 12.99 -6.39 -24.23
C LEU A 153 13.62 -7.05 -23.00
N SER A 154 12.91 -7.10 -21.86
CA SER A 154 13.40 -7.80 -20.66
C SER A 154 13.60 -9.29 -20.90
N ARG A 155 12.74 -9.96 -21.68
CA ARG A 155 12.89 -11.37 -22.04
C ARG A 155 14.05 -11.56 -23.00
N SER A 156 14.14 -10.73 -24.04
CA SER A 156 15.22 -10.77 -25.03
C SER A 156 16.59 -10.58 -24.39
N LEU A 157 16.74 -9.63 -23.47
CA LEU A 157 17.97 -9.43 -22.70
C LEU A 157 18.29 -10.62 -21.78
N SER A 158 17.27 -11.24 -21.18
CA SER A 158 17.47 -12.40 -20.31
C SER A 158 17.85 -13.67 -21.09
N ALA A 159 17.34 -13.82 -22.31
CA ALA A 159 17.61 -14.94 -23.20
C ALA A 159 18.92 -14.76 -23.99
N TYR A 160 19.49 -13.56 -24.03
CA TYR A 160 20.71 -13.26 -24.76
C TYR A 160 21.90 -14.11 -24.26
N CYS A 161 22.38 -15.00 -25.14
CA CYS A 161 23.53 -15.88 -24.89
C CYS A 161 24.76 -15.55 -25.75
N GLY A 162 24.80 -14.37 -26.37
CA GLY A 162 25.88 -13.99 -27.29
C GLY A 162 27.16 -13.48 -26.63
N ARG A 163 28.06 -12.95 -27.45
CA ARG A 163 29.41 -12.46 -27.09
C ARG A 163 29.43 -11.52 -25.88
N TYR A 164 28.42 -10.67 -25.72
CA TYR A 164 28.38 -9.67 -24.66
C TYR A 164 27.72 -10.14 -23.35
N LYS A 165 27.32 -11.41 -23.22
CA LYS A 165 26.65 -11.93 -22.01
C LYS A 165 27.46 -11.71 -20.73
N LYS A 166 28.79 -11.73 -20.84
CA LYS A 166 29.71 -11.52 -19.71
C LYS A 166 29.94 -10.05 -19.36
N HIS A 167 29.52 -9.11 -20.21
CA HIS A 167 29.67 -7.68 -19.96
C HIS A 167 28.84 -7.27 -18.74
N SER A 168 29.36 -6.33 -17.93
CA SER A 168 28.73 -5.86 -16.69
C SER A 168 27.29 -5.43 -16.92
N PHE A 169 27.05 -4.68 -17.98
CA PHE A 169 25.72 -4.25 -18.43
C PHE A 169 24.68 -5.38 -18.53
N PHE A 170 25.03 -6.54 -19.13
CA PHE A 170 24.08 -7.66 -19.28
C PHE A 170 23.95 -8.51 -18.02
N ARG A 171 24.94 -8.45 -17.12
CA ARG A 171 24.87 -9.11 -15.81
C ARG A 171 24.07 -8.31 -14.80
N GLU A 172 24.07 -6.98 -14.92
CA GLU A 172 23.39 -6.09 -13.99
C GLU A 172 21.87 -6.13 -14.25
N ARG A 173 21.14 -6.82 -13.38
CA ARG A 173 19.68 -6.83 -13.39
C ARG A 173 19.16 -5.63 -12.59
N LEU A 174 18.97 -4.50 -13.26
CA LEU A 174 18.38 -3.32 -12.66
C LEU A 174 16.86 -3.42 -12.69
N PHE A 175 16.22 -3.90 -11.62
CA PHE A 175 14.76 -3.81 -11.57
C PHE A 175 14.33 -2.37 -11.24
N PRO A 176 13.30 -1.83 -11.90
CA PRO A 176 12.87 -0.45 -11.69
C PRO A 176 12.40 -0.18 -10.26
N LEU A 177 12.08 -1.24 -9.50
CA LEU A 177 11.67 -1.19 -8.10
C LEU A 177 12.79 -1.50 -7.10
N ASP A 178 14.04 -1.68 -7.50
CA ASP A 178 15.13 -1.91 -6.55
C ASP A 178 15.46 -0.64 -5.75
N LYS A 179 15.40 0.51 -6.41
CA LYS A 179 15.66 1.81 -5.78
C LYS A 179 14.60 2.14 -4.73
N SER A 180 15.04 2.43 -3.50
CA SER A 180 14.17 2.73 -2.34
C SER A 180 13.31 3.97 -2.56
N VAL A 181 13.87 4.99 -3.23
CA VAL A 181 13.19 6.25 -3.58
C VAL A 181 12.03 5.96 -4.54
N VAL A 182 12.28 5.21 -5.61
CA VAL A 182 11.26 4.85 -6.61
C VAL A 182 10.11 4.07 -5.97
N ARG A 183 10.43 3.07 -5.13
CA ARG A 183 9.41 2.33 -4.35
C ARG A 183 8.57 3.24 -3.47
N SER A 184 9.19 4.22 -2.83
CA SER A 184 8.51 5.13 -1.90
C SER A 184 7.57 6.08 -2.65
N ILE A 185 8.02 6.65 -3.77
CA ILE A 185 7.22 7.52 -4.64
C ILE A 185 6.02 6.73 -5.20
N TYR A 186 6.27 5.54 -5.74
CA TYR A 186 5.21 4.74 -6.34
C TYR A 186 4.15 4.36 -5.31
N ARG A 187 4.54 3.86 -4.13
CA ARG A 187 3.60 3.56 -3.04
C ARG A 187 2.82 4.80 -2.59
N LYS A 188 3.46 5.96 -2.53
CA LYS A 188 2.79 7.23 -2.18
C LYS A 188 1.71 7.55 -3.21
N ASN A 189 2.00 7.43 -4.49
CA ASN A 189 1.05 7.71 -5.58
C ASN A 189 -0.09 6.68 -5.62
N THR A 190 0.19 5.39 -5.43
CA THR A 190 -0.86 4.36 -5.30
C THR A 190 -1.79 4.63 -4.11
N ARG A 191 -1.24 5.07 -2.97
CA ARG A 191 -2.08 5.46 -1.81
C ARG A 191 -2.92 6.68 -2.09
N LYS A 192 -2.35 7.71 -2.74
CA LYS A 192 -3.11 8.90 -3.16
C LYS A 192 -4.28 8.48 -4.08
N ALA A 193 -4.01 7.69 -5.12
CA ALA A 193 -5.04 7.22 -6.05
C ALA A 193 -6.15 6.42 -5.33
N MET A 194 -5.79 5.50 -4.43
CA MET A 194 -6.78 4.76 -3.64
C MET A 194 -7.60 5.68 -2.73
N PHE A 195 -6.97 6.68 -2.09
CA PHE A 195 -7.66 7.63 -1.22
C PHE A 195 -8.79 8.35 -1.97
N TYR A 196 -8.47 8.88 -3.15
CA TYR A 196 -9.43 9.60 -3.98
C TYR A 196 -10.52 8.66 -4.50
N ALA A 197 -10.16 7.46 -4.97
CA ALA A 197 -11.15 6.46 -5.38
C ALA A 197 -12.13 6.11 -4.24
N LEU A 198 -11.64 5.91 -3.01
CA LEU A 198 -12.51 5.66 -1.84
C LEU A 198 -13.46 6.82 -1.57
N ARG A 199 -12.95 8.06 -1.63
CA ARG A 199 -13.75 9.29 -1.43
C ARG A 199 -14.80 9.52 -2.52
N GLU A 200 -14.50 9.13 -3.74
CA GLU A 200 -15.39 9.29 -4.90
C GLU A 200 -16.53 8.26 -4.91
N ASN A 201 -16.27 7.01 -4.49
CA ASN A 201 -17.22 5.92 -4.68
C ASN A 201 -17.98 5.49 -3.42
N ILE A 202 -17.45 5.73 -2.21
CA ILE A 202 -18.13 5.31 -0.98
C ILE A 202 -19.19 6.36 -0.61
N ARG A 203 -20.46 5.98 -0.68
CA ARG A 203 -21.60 6.86 -0.38
C ARG A 203 -22.41 6.38 0.83
N THR A 204 -22.43 5.07 1.07
CA THR A 204 -23.20 4.46 2.17
C THR A 204 -22.31 3.75 3.19
N GLU A 205 -22.87 3.46 4.37
CA GLU A 205 -22.19 2.62 5.36
C GLU A 205 -21.96 1.18 4.84
N ASN A 206 -22.86 0.69 3.98
CA ASN A 206 -22.70 -0.62 3.35
C ASN A 206 -21.48 -0.64 2.41
N ASP A 207 -21.30 0.40 1.59
CA ASP A 207 -20.13 0.55 0.72
C ASP A 207 -18.85 0.60 1.54
N LEU A 208 -18.89 1.35 2.66
CA LEU A 208 -17.79 1.45 3.60
C LEU A 208 -17.41 0.07 4.16
N ARG A 209 -18.39 -0.73 4.59
CA ARG A 209 -18.17 -2.10 5.10
C ARG A 209 -17.65 -3.04 4.01
N ASN A 210 -18.18 -2.98 2.80
CA ASN A 210 -17.80 -3.86 1.69
C ASN A 210 -16.38 -3.60 1.18
N ALA A 211 -15.96 -2.33 1.12
CA ALA A 211 -14.61 -1.95 0.73
C ALA A 211 -13.57 -2.10 1.87
N ALA A 212 -14.00 -2.40 3.10
CA ALA A 212 -13.10 -2.52 4.24
C ALA A 212 -12.20 -3.76 4.11
N GLY A 213 -10.89 -3.60 4.31
CA GLY A 213 -9.98 -4.74 4.20
C GLY A 213 -8.53 -4.37 3.90
N ILE A 214 -7.81 -5.33 3.33
CA ILE A 214 -6.42 -5.18 2.90
C ILE A 214 -6.36 -5.22 1.37
N TYR A 215 -5.83 -4.15 0.79
CA TYR A 215 -5.51 -4.07 -0.64
C TYR A 215 -4.06 -4.49 -0.85
N TYR A 216 -3.87 -5.64 -1.47
CA TYR A 216 -2.57 -6.19 -1.82
C TYR A 216 -2.20 -5.78 -3.24
N PHE A 217 -1.18 -4.93 -3.36
CA PHE A 217 -0.60 -4.51 -4.62
C PHE A 217 0.70 -5.28 -4.87
N ARG A 218 0.77 -6.00 -5.99
CA ARG A 218 2.02 -6.50 -6.56
C ARG A 218 2.41 -5.63 -7.74
N PHE A 219 3.45 -4.84 -7.59
CA PHE A 219 3.94 -3.97 -8.66
C PHE A 219 4.68 -4.77 -9.73
N LEU A 220 4.43 -4.43 -11.00
CA LEU A 220 5.00 -5.08 -12.18
C LEU A 220 5.86 -4.12 -13.00
N ALA A 221 5.43 -2.87 -13.17
CA ALA A 221 6.13 -1.82 -13.89
C ALA A 221 5.99 -0.48 -13.17
N VAL A 222 6.93 0.44 -13.40
CA VAL A 222 6.94 1.77 -12.79
C VAL A 222 6.35 2.79 -13.77
N PRO A 223 5.29 3.54 -13.40
CA PRO A 223 4.76 4.63 -14.22
C PRO A 223 5.81 5.73 -14.42
N LYS A 224 5.98 6.20 -15.65
CA LYS A 224 6.98 7.23 -16.02
C LYS A 224 6.34 8.57 -16.34
N LEU A 225 5.25 8.55 -17.12
CA LEU A 225 4.56 9.76 -17.60
C LEU A 225 3.36 10.10 -16.73
N GLU A 226 2.88 11.34 -16.81
CA GLU A 226 1.64 11.79 -16.16
C GLU A 226 0.43 10.93 -16.57
N GLU A 227 0.33 10.60 -17.85
CA GLU A 227 -0.69 9.70 -18.39
C GLU A 227 -0.65 8.29 -17.77
N ASP A 228 0.53 7.78 -17.41
CA ASP A 228 0.65 6.49 -16.74
C ASP A 228 0.04 6.55 -15.33
N TYR A 229 0.24 7.66 -14.62
CA TYR A 229 -0.35 7.88 -13.30
C TYR A 229 -1.88 8.05 -13.38
N LEU A 230 -2.39 8.69 -14.43
CA LEU A 230 -3.82 8.77 -14.71
C LEU A 230 -4.42 7.38 -14.95
N LYS A 231 -3.81 6.59 -15.84
CA LYS A 231 -4.23 5.21 -16.11
C LYS A 231 -4.21 4.37 -14.83
N LEU A 232 -3.17 4.52 -14.01
CA LEU A 232 -3.09 3.86 -12.71
C LEU A 232 -4.26 4.24 -11.79
N SER A 233 -4.62 5.52 -11.74
CA SER A 233 -5.75 5.99 -10.93
C SER A 233 -7.06 5.39 -11.41
N ASN A 234 -7.28 5.38 -12.73
CA ASN A 234 -8.47 4.79 -13.34
C ASN A 234 -8.59 3.29 -13.03
N TYR A 235 -7.49 2.53 -13.17
CA TYR A 235 -7.49 1.11 -12.82
C TYR A 235 -7.83 0.85 -11.35
N ILE A 236 -7.41 1.73 -10.44
CA ILE A 236 -7.76 1.63 -9.02
C ILE A 236 -9.24 1.98 -8.79
N ASN A 237 -9.74 3.00 -9.48
CA ASN A 237 -11.13 3.42 -9.42
C ASN A 237 -12.07 2.30 -9.91
N ASP A 238 -11.79 1.72 -11.08
CA ASP A 238 -12.56 0.61 -11.66
C ASP A 238 -12.53 -0.63 -10.77
N ALA A 239 -11.35 -0.91 -10.18
CA ALA A 239 -11.22 -2.00 -9.23
C ALA A 239 -12.09 -1.79 -7.98
N LEU A 240 -12.18 -0.57 -7.46
CA LEU A 240 -13.04 -0.26 -6.32
C LEU A 240 -14.52 -0.38 -6.69
N LYS A 241 -14.93 0.13 -7.86
CA LYS A 241 -16.31 -0.04 -8.37
C LYS A 241 -16.68 -1.51 -8.46
N LYS A 242 -15.77 -2.37 -8.92
CA LYS A 242 -15.98 -3.83 -8.96
C LYS A 242 -16.14 -4.47 -7.58
N VAL A 243 -15.50 -3.93 -6.53
CA VAL A 243 -15.71 -4.40 -5.14
C VAL A 243 -17.09 -3.97 -4.62
N LEU A 244 -17.54 -2.79 -5.00
CA LEU A 244 -18.80 -2.21 -4.53
C LEU A 244 -20.02 -2.69 -5.34
N ASP A 245 -19.81 -3.20 -6.55
CA ASP A 245 -20.89 -3.66 -7.42
C ASP A 245 -21.53 -4.96 -6.87
N PRO A 246 -22.81 -4.92 -6.45
CA PRO A 246 -23.52 -6.08 -5.92
C PRO A 246 -23.73 -7.18 -6.98
N LYS A 247 -23.66 -6.84 -8.27
CA LYS A 247 -23.79 -7.81 -9.38
C LYS A 247 -22.47 -8.50 -9.72
N SER A 248 -21.36 -8.10 -9.09
CA SER A 248 -20.05 -8.67 -9.38
C SER A 248 -19.90 -10.09 -8.83
N THR A 249 -19.60 -11.04 -9.72
CA THR A 249 -19.22 -12.42 -9.35
C THR A 249 -17.94 -12.49 -8.52
N PHE A 250 -17.13 -11.42 -8.54
CA PHE A 250 -15.91 -11.33 -7.75
C PHE A 250 -16.17 -11.50 -6.25
N TYR A 251 -17.25 -10.90 -5.74
CA TYR A 251 -17.52 -10.90 -4.30
C TYR A 251 -17.99 -12.27 -3.80
N SER A 252 -18.81 -12.97 -4.59
CA SER A 252 -19.28 -14.32 -4.24
C SER A 252 -18.12 -15.33 -4.22
N ASP A 253 -17.24 -15.29 -5.23
CA ASP A 253 -16.03 -16.12 -5.28
C ASP A 253 -15.10 -15.82 -4.10
N LEU A 254 -14.86 -14.54 -3.83
CA LEU A 254 -14.04 -14.09 -2.71
C LEU A 254 -14.60 -14.58 -1.37
N ARG A 255 -15.92 -14.48 -1.16
CA ARG A 255 -16.59 -14.93 0.08
C ARG A 255 -16.38 -16.42 0.31
N ARG A 256 -16.57 -17.26 -0.72
CA ARG A 256 -16.36 -18.71 -0.63
C ARG A 256 -14.92 -19.05 -0.22
N ILE A 257 -13.94 -18.40 -0.86
CA ILE A 257 -12.51 -18.63 -0.59
C ILE A 257 -12.16 -18.16 0.83
N VAL A 258 -12.65 -16.99 1.24
CA VAL A 258 -12.43 -16.43 2.58
C VAL A 258 -13.01 -17.33 3.65
N MET A 259 -14.22 -17.88 3.46
CA MET A 259 -14.82 -18.81 4.41
C MET A 259 -13.99 -20.09 4.55
N SER A 260 -13.49 -20.64 3.43
CA SER A 260 -12.60 -21.80 3.44
C SER A 260 -11.28 -21.50 4.17
N GLN A 261 -10.62 -20.41 3.82
CA GLN A 261 -9.38 -19.97 4.47
C GLN A 261 -9.58 -19.60 5.94
N ASN A 262 -10.77 -19.16 6.34
CA ASN A 262 -11.05 -18.86 7.74
C ASN A 262 -11.20 -20.12 8.61
N LYS A 263 -11.62 -21.25 8.03
CA LYS A 263 -11.79 -22.53 8.74
C LYS A 263 -10.47 -23.26 8.99
N SER A 264 -9.52 -23.16 8.07
CA SER A 264 -8.23 -23.90 8.11
C SER A 264 -7.16 -23.28 9.01
N ASN A 265 -7.55 -22.49 10.00
CA ASN A 265 -6.70 -21.44 10.54
C ASN A 265 -5.86 -21.80 11.77
N ASN A 266 -4.56 -21.55 11.68
CA ASN A 266 -3.68 -21.42 12.85
C ASN A 266 -3.22 -19.95 13.02
N ILE A 267 -4.12 -19.12 13.55
CA ILE A 267 -3.87 -17.68 13.79
C ILE A 267 -2.94 -17.46 14.99
N ALA A 268 -2.75 -18.47 15.86
CA ALA A 268 -1.96 -18.34 17.08
C ALA A 268 -0.54 -17.84 16.82
N TRP A 269 0.08 -18.27 15.70
CA TRP A 269 1.39 -17.76 15.30
C TRP A 269 1.34 -16.26 14.96
N LEU A 270 0.33 -15.81 14.22
CA LEU A 270 0.16 -14.39 13.89
C LEU A 270 -0.09 -13.55 15.15
N GLU A 271 -0.94 -14.01 16.06
CA GLU A 271 -1.27 -13.26 17.27
C GLU A 271 -0.05 -13.00 18.15
N ARG A 272 0.84 -13.98 18.28
CA ARG A 272 2.08 -13.86 19.07
C ARG A 272 3.11 -12.93 18.41
N ASN A 273 3.17 -12.91 17.08
CA ASN A 273 4.25 -12.23 16.35
C ASN A 273 3.87 -10.84 15.81
N VAL A 274 2.59 -10.52 15.68
CA VAL A 274 2.16 -9.25 15.11
C VAL A 274 2.32 -8.11 16.11
N LYS A 275 3.10 -7.10 15.72
CA LYS A 275 3.12 -5.81 16.41
C LYS A 275 1.90 -4.99 15.98
N ARG A 276 0.95 -4.84 16.89
CA ARG A 276 -0.32 -4.13 16.66
C ARG A 276 -0.17 -2.60 16.67
N THR A 277 0.94 -2.08 17.20
CA THR A 277 1.29 -0.66 17.23
C THR A 277 2.47 -0.36 16.28
N ASN A 278 2.60 0.90 15.85
CA ASN A 278 3.63 1.35 14.90
C ASN A 278 4.87 2.01 15.56
N TYR A 279 4.98 2.01 16.89
CA TYR A 279 6.05 2.72 17.60
C TYR A 279 6.73 1.86 18.67
N ILE A 280 8.04 2.05 18.83
CA ILE A 280 8.85 1.49 19.92
C ILE A 280 8.51 2.31 21.18
N GLY A 281 8.00 1.65 22.23
CA GLY A 281 7.81 2.27 23.56
C GLY A 281 6.44 2.84 23.93
N ASN A 282 5.31 2.50 23.26
CA ASN A 282 4.01 3.13 23.58
C ASN A 282 3.03 2.22 24.37
N PRO A 283 2.60 2.63 25.59
CA PRO A 283 1.55 1.95 26.37
C PRO A 283 0.09 2.43 26.14
N ARG A 284 -0.18 3.55 25.44
CA ARG A 284 -1.50 4.06 24.97
C ARG A 284 -1.24 5.45 24.34
N PHE A 285 -1.62 5.63 23.08
CA PHE A 285 -1.23 6.71 22.14
C PHE A 285 -1.08 8.16 22.67
N ILE A 286 -0.11 8.93 22.11
CA ILE A 286 -0.26 10.23 21.42
C ILE A 286 0.95 10.52 20.50
N ARG A 287 0.64 10.88 19.23
CA ARG A 287 1.41 11.55 18.15
C ARG A 287 2.52 10.83 17.34
N TYR A 288 2.54 11.17 16.05
CA TYR A 288 3.45 10.72 14.99
C TYR A 288 4.82 11.39 15.14
N PHE A 289 5.87 10.59 15.32
CA PHE A 289 7.25 11.06 15.15
C PHE A 289 7.66 10.91 13.68
N PRO A 290 7.96 12.00 12.95
CA PRO A 290 8.58 11.87 11.63
C PRO A 290 9.92 11.15 11.79
N LYS A 291 10.22 10.24 10.85
CA LYS A 291 11.48 9.46 10.84
C LYS A 291 12.75 10.32 10.75
N LEU A 292 12.61 11.64 10.57
CA LEU A 292 13.67 12.62 10.47
C LEU A 292 13.26 13.84 11.32
N PRO A 293 13.77 13.98 12.56
CA PRO A 293 13.34 15.03 13.49
C PRO A 293 13.80 16.46 13.13
N PHE A 294 14.61 16.64 12.07
CA PHE A 294 15.31 17.91 11.79
C PHE A 294 14.67 18.79 10.69
N LEU A 295 13.55 18.39 10.10
CA LEU A 295 12.92 19.13 8.99
C LEU A 295 11.81 20.12 9.42
N ARG A 296 11.78 20.55 10.69
CA ARG A 296 11.00 21.75 11.03
C ARG A 296 11.80 22.98 10.58
N SER A 297 11.43 23.55 9.44
CA SER A 297 11.78 24.94 9.14
C SER A 297 11.21 25.81 10.26
N LYS A 298 12.06 26.64 10.87
CA LYS A 298 11.62 27.70 11.76
C LYS A 298 10.58 28.54 11.01
N GLN A 299 9.32 28.50 11.46
CA GLN A 299 8.33 29.49 11.08
C GLN A 299 8.53 30.66 12.04
N SER A 300 9.03 31.77 11.48
CA SER A 300 8.73 33.12 11.92
C SER A 300 7.25 33.41 11.71
#